data_AF-A0A973STN7-F1
#
_entry.id   AF-A0A973STN7-F1
#
_cell.length_a   1.000
_cell.length_b   1.000
_cell.length_c   1.000
_cell.angle_alpha   90.00
_cell.angle_beta   90.00
_cell.angle_gamma   90.00
#
_symmetry.space_group_name_H-M   'P 1'
#
loop_
_entity.id
_entity.type
_entity.pdbx_description
1 polymer ?
#
loop_
_entity_poly.entity_id
_entity_poly.type
_entity_poly.pdbx_seq_one_letter_code
_entity_poly.pdbx_strand_id
1 'polypeptide(L)' 'MRIEVTRSGGFAGLARHAVLDTATRPDADHLHALAESALAAPPTAPRPVPDGFSYTVTVDGRTLECADPVLTPAQR' A
#
# COMPACT_ATOMS: atom_id res chain seq x y z
N MET A 1 -10.38 1.40 -11.49
CA MET A 1 -9.75 1.80 -10.23
C MET A 1 -8.28 2.04 -10.51
N ARG A 2 -7.75 3.15 -10.02
CA ARG A 2 -6.35 3.54 -10.12
C ARG A 2 -5.72 3.40 -8.74
N ILE A 3 -4.69 2.57 -8.64
CA ILE A 3 -3.91 2.33 -7.43
C ILE A 3 -2.53 2.94 -7.64
N GLU A 4 -2.09 3.79 -6.73
CA GLU A 4 -0.75 4.34 -6.68
C GLU A 4 -0.08 3.90 -5.39
N VAL A 5 1.15 3.40 -5.48
CA VAL A 5 1.93 2.96 -4.32
C VAL A 5 3.29 3.62 -4.37
N THR A 6 3.63 4.31 -3.28
CA THR A 6 4.99 4.77 -3.02
C THR A 6 5.53 3.98 -1.84
N ARG A 7 6.64 3.26 -2.05
CA ARG A 7 7.38 2.56 -1.00
C ARG A 7 8.70 3.25 -0.76
N SER A 8 9.03 3.54 0.49
CA SER A 8 10.29 4.18 0.91
C SER A 8 10.90 3.47 2.13
N GLY A 9 12.13 3.84 2.50
CA GLY A 9 12.85 3.17 3.59
C GLY A 9 13.55 1.89 3.12
N GLY A 10 13.59 0.89 3.99
CA GLY A 10 14.40 -0.30 3.79
C GLY A 10 15.91 -0.05 3.93
N PHE A 11 16.69 -1.12 3.83
CA PHE A 11 18.15 -1.08 3.98
C PHE A 11 18.85 -0.06 3.07
N ALA A 12 18.40 0.07 1.82
CA ALA A 12 18.99 1.00 0.86
C ALA A 12 18.38 2.41 0.91
N GLY A 13 17.29 2.62 1.65
CA GLY A 13 16.59 3.92 1.74
C GLY A 13 15.98 4.44 0.43
N LEU A 14 15.90 3.63 -0.62
CA LEU A 14 15.44 4.06 -1.94
C LEU A 14 13.91 4.06 -2.03
N ALA A 15 13.36 5.19 -2.49
CA ALA A 15 11.94 5.28 -2.83
C ALA A 15 11.65 4.60 -4.18
N ARG A 16 10.52 3.87 -4.25
CA ARG A 16 9.95 3.34 -5.48
C ARG A 16 8.49 3.76 -5.57
N HIS A 17 8.07 4.13 -6.77
CA HIS A 17 6.70 4.51 -7.06
C HIS A 17 6.15 3.64 -8.20
N ALA A 18 4.91 3.19 -8.06
CA ALA A 18 4.21 2.41 -9.05
C ALA A 18 2.75 2.84 -9.15
N VAL A 19 2.20 2.78 -10.36
CA VAL A 19 0.80 3.07 -10.65
C VAL A 19 0.20 1.89 -11.40
N LEU A 20 -0.99 1.49 -11.00
CA LEU A 20 -1.75 0.41 -11.62
C LEU A 20 -3.17 0.88 -11.94
N ASP A 21 -3.54 0.83 -13.22
CA ASP A 21 -4.93 0.91 -13.63
C ASP A 21 -5.48 -0.51 -13.77
N THR A 22 -6.63 -0.78 -13.14
CA THR A 22 -7.27 -2.09 -13.17
C THR A 22 -8.24 -2.28 -14.34
N ALA A 23 -8.53 -1.25 -15.14
CA ALA A 23 -9.65 -1.27 -16.10
C ALA A 23 -9.62 -2.44 -17.10
N THR A 24 -8.44 -2.89 -17.51
CA THR A 24 -8.26 -3.95 -18.50
C THR A 24 -7.69 -5.24 -17.91
N ARG A 25 -7.67 -5.34 -16.58
CA ARG A 25 -7.01 -6.43 -15.89
C ARG A 25 -7.96 -7.62 -15.63
N PRO A 26 -7.53 -8.86 -15.87
CA PRO A 26 -8.35 -10.04 -15.60
C PRO A 26 -8.55 -10.28 -14.10
N ASP A 27 -7.68 -9.74 -13.25
CA ASP A 27 -7.72 -9.82 -11.78
C ASP A 27 -8.31 -8.57 -11.13
N ALA A 28 -9.01 -7.71 -11.89
CA ALA A 28 -9.52 -6.42 -11.42
C ALA A 28 -10.38 -6.55 -10.14
N ASP A 29 -11.36 -7.46 -10.12
CA ASP A 29 -12.26 -7.63 -8.98
C ASP A 29 -11.51 -8.02 -7.70
N HIS A 30 -10.49 -8.86 -7.83
CA HIS A 30 -9.65 -9.25 -6.70
C HIS A 30 -8.85 -8.06 -6.17
N LEU A 31 -8.25 -7.28 -7.07
CA LEU A 31 -7.52 -6.06 -6.71
C LEU A 31 -8.43 -5.02 -6.05
N HIS A 32 -9.68 -4.89 -6.50
CA HIS A 32 -10.69 -4.00 -5.90
C HIS A 32 -11.00 -4.43 -4.48
N ALA A 33 -11.30 -5.71 -4.28
CA ALA A 33 -11.59 -6.24 -2.95
C ALA A 33 -10.40 -6.08 -1.98
N LEU A 34 -9.18 -6.29 -2.47
CA LEU A 34 -7.96 -6.10 -1.69
C LEU A 34 -7.76 -4.62 -1.31
N ALA A 35 -7.94 -3.71 -2.27
CA ALA A 35 -7.78 -2.28 -2.06
C ALA A 35 -8.80 -1.73 -1.04
N GLU A 36 -10.08 -2.12 -1.15
CA GLU A 36 -11.10 -1.74 -0.17
C GLU A 36 -10.80 -2.32 1.21
N SER A 37 -10.33 -3.56 1.30
CA SER A 37 -9.92 -4.18 2.56
C SER A 37 -8.74 -3.46 3.21
N ALA A 38 -7.76 -3.03 2.41
CA ALA A 38 -6.61 -2.27 2.88
C ALA A 38 -7.02 -0.88 3.40
N LEU A 39 -7.91 -0.19 2.70
CA LEU A 39 -8.45 1.12 3.11
C LEU A 39 -9.31 1.05 4.37
N ALA A 40 -10.02 -0.06 4.57
CA ALA A 40 -10.86 -0.27 5.75
C ALA A 40 -10.06 -0.72 6.99
N ALA A 41 -8.78 -1.09 6.83
CA ALA A 41 -7.94 -1.47 7.94
C ALA A 41 -7.76 -0.28 8.91
N PRO A 42 -7.80 -0.53 10.24
CA PRO A 42 -7.58 0.53 11.21
C PRO A 42 -6.16 1.10 11.05
N PRO A 43 -5.97 2.42 11.26
CA PRO A 43 -4.64 3.00 11.23
C PRO A 43 -3.76 2.36 12.29
N THR A 44 -2.67 1.73 11.87
CA THR A 44 -1.62 1.26 12.77
C THR A 44 -0.59 2.36 12.93
N ALA A 45 -0.33 2.79 14.16
CA ALA A 45 0.78 3.69 14.43
C ALA A 45 2.11 2.94 14.21
N PRO A 46 2.87 3.25 13.15
CA PRO A 46 4.09 2.51 12.87
C PRO A 46 5.18 2.92 13.86
N ARG A 47 5.88 1.93 14.42
CA ARG A 47 7.10 2.20 15.18
C ARG A 47 8.28 2.12 14.21
N PRO A 48 9.15 3.14 14.12
CA PRO A 48 10.34 3.06 13.28
C PRO A 48 11.18 1.86 13.68
N VAL A 49 11.52 1.02 12.71
CA VAL A 49 12.42 -0.12 12.87
C VAL A 49 13.57 -0.01 11.86
N PRO A 50 14.78 -0.50 12.19
CA PRO A 50 15.86 -0.62 11.22
C PRO A 50 15.38 -1.36 9.98
N ASP A 51 15.72 -0.83 8.81
CA ASP A 51 15.40 -1.40 7.50
C ASP A 51 13.89 -1.63 7.23
N GLY A 52 13.00 -0.97 7.98
CA GLY A 52 11.56 -1.02 7.72
C GLY A 52 11.16 -0.22 6.48
N PHE A 53 10.21 -0.74 5.70
CA PHE A 53 9.60 0.03 4.63
C PHE A 53 8.36 0.79 5.13
N SER A 54 8.16 1.98 4.57
CA SER A 54 6.90 2.73 4.67
C SER A 54 6.23 2.77 3.31
N TYR A 55 4.90 2.77 3.31
CA TYR A 55 4.07 2.71 2.13
C TYR A 55 3.00 3.79 2.21
N THR A 56 2.89 4.57 1.14
CA THR A 56 1.73 5.43 0.89
C THR A 56 0.98 4.81 -0.28
N VAL A 57 -0.28 4.43 -0.05
CA VAL A 57 -1.13 3.79 -1.06
C VAL A 57 -2.35 4.68 -1.30
N THR A 58 -2.54 5.11 -2.55
CA THR A 58 -3.70 5.89 -2.97
C THR A 58 -4.55 5.08 -3.94
N VAL A 59 -5.84 4.92 -3.64
CA VAL A 59 -6.80 4.19 -4.45
C VAL A 59 -7.94 5.15 -4.78
N ASP A 60 -8.09 5.49 -6.06
CA ASP A 60 -9.13 6.42 -6.53
C ASP A 60 -9.25 7.71 -5.67
N GLY A 61 -8.11 8.23 -5.22
CA GLY A 61 -8.01 9.45 -4.41
C GLY A 61 -8.12 9.25 -2.88
N ARG A 62 -8.38 8.03 -2.40
CA ARG A 62 -8.32 7.70 -0.96
C ARG A 62 -6.92 7.20 -0.62
N THR A 63 -6.27 7.84 0.34
CA THR A 63 -4.90 7.50 0.73
C THR A 63 -4.86 6.83 2.09
N LEU A 64 -4.07 5.76 2.20
CA LEU A 64 -3.64 5.18 3.47
C LEU A 64 -2.12 5.23 3.57
N GLU A 65 -1.65 5.27 4.80
CA GLU A 65 -0.24 5.10 5.15
C GLU A 65 -0.10 3.88 6.03
N CYS A 66 0.89 3.04 5.72
CA CYS A 66 1.22 1.85 6.51
C CYS A 66 2.72 1.60 6.44
N ALA A 67 3.26 0.84 7.41
CA ALA A 67 4.68 0.53 7.43
C ALA A 67 4.95 -0.82 8.10
N ASP A 68 6.11 -1.38 7.79
CA ASP A 68 6.64 -2.53 8.50
C ASP A 68 6.92 -2.19 9.98
N PRO A 69 6.80 -3.16 10.90
CA PRO A 69 6.39 -4.56 10.68
C PRO A 69 4.88 -4.78 10.84
N VAL A 70 4.08 -3.71 10.93
CA VAL A 70 2.68 -3.74 11.39
C VAL A 70 1.65 -3.72 10.26
N LEU A 71 2.02 -4.24 9.09
CA LEU A 71 1.12 -4.39 7.95
C LEU A 71 0.06 -5.47 8.23
N THR A 72 -1.19 -5.16 7.92
CA THR A 72 -2.26 -6.16 7.85
C THR A 72 -2.09 -7.08 6.64
N PRO A 73 -2.74 -8.25 6.60
CA PRO A 73 -2.69 -9.13 5.43
C PRO A 73 -3.14 -8.46 4.12
N ALA A 74 -4.06 -7.48 4.20
CA ALA A 74 -4.53 -6.75 3.02
C ALA A 74 -3.55 -5.66 2.54
N GLN A 75 -2.59 -5.27 3.37
CA GLN A 75 -1.57 -4.24 3.06
C GLN A 75 -0.23 -4.83 2.61
N ARG A 76 -0.09 -6.15 2.59
CA ARG A 76 1.13 -6.88 2.20
C ARG A 76 0.99 -7.45 0.79
#